data_AF-W1YA01-F1
#
_entry.id   AF-W1YA01-F1
#
_cell.length_a   1.000
_cell.length_b   1.000
_cell.length_c   1.000
_cell.angle_alpha   90.00
_cell.angle_beta   90.00
_cell.angle_gamma   90.00
#
_symmetry.space_group_name_H-M   'P 1'
#
loop_
_entity.id
_entity.type
_entity.pdbx_description
1 polymer ?
#
loop_
_entity_poly.entity_id
_entity_poly.type
_entity_poly.pdbx_seq_one_letter_code
_entity_poly.pdbx_strand_id
1 'polypeptide(L)' 'CLSYAELYAPTLGLGTCWAGFFEHAGEAEYKPLLELLGVPEDKIIAGGILMGYPKVRYRNIVERQP' A
#
# COMPACT_ATOMS: atom_id res chain seq x y z
N CYS A 1 3.70 -10.21 -3.49
CA CYS A 1 3.26 -9.63 -4.79
C CYS A 1 3.36 -8.11 -4.83
N LEU A 2 2.88 -7.38 -3.81
CA LEU A 2 2.91 -5.91 -3.79
C LEU A 2 4.32 -5.32 -3.88
N SER A 3 5.34 -5.95 -3.28
CA SER A 3 6.73 -5.51 -3.39
C SER A 3 7.25 -5.45 -4.83
N TYR A 4 6.80 -6.34 -5.73
CA TYR A 4 7.17 -6.25 -7.15
C TYR A 4 6.52 -5.05 -7.84
N ALA A 5 5.28 -4.73 -7.49
CA ALA A 5 4.61 -3.54 -8.00
C ALA A 5 5.32 -2.26 -7.53
N GLU A 6 5.75 -2.22 -6.27
CA GLU A 6 6.56 -1.12 -5.75
C GLU A 6 7.93 -0.99 -6.42
N LEU A 7 8.61 -2.11 -6.69
CA LEU A 7 9.91 -2.08 -7.39
C LEU A 7 9.75 -1.61 -8.85
N TYR A 8 8.63 -1.93 -9.50
CA TYR A 8 8.37 -1.54 -10.88
C TYR A 8 7.89 -0.09 -11.02
N ALA A 9 7.11 0.42 -10.07
CA ALA A 9 6.51 1.76 -10.12
C ALA A 9 7.50 2.91 -10.40
N PRO A 10 8.73 2.95 -9.83
CA PRO A 10 9.74 3.95 -10.15
C PRO A 10 10.13 4.00 -11.63
N THR A 11 10.08 2.87 -12.35
CA THR A 11 10.38 2.82 -13.79
C THR A 11 9.34 3.57 -14.62
N LEU A 12 8.12 3.69 -14.09
CA LEU A 12 7.02 4.48 -14.66
C LEU A 12 6.99 5.93 -14.14
N GLY A 13 7.97 6.31 -13.31
CA GLY A 13 8.01 7.61 -12.64
C GLY A 13 7.03 7.76 -11.47
N LEU A 14 6.41 6.66 -11.03
CA LEU A 14 5.48 6.62 -9.92
C LEU A 14 6.21 6.38 -8.59
N GLY A 15 5.65 6.92 -7.52
CA GLY A 15 6.00 6.59 -6.15
C GLY A 15 4.96 5.68 -5.52
N THR A 16 5.39 4.85 -4.57
CA THR A 16 4.50 3.98 -3.79
C THR A 16 4.69 4.20 -2.30
N CYS A 17 3.65 3.89 -1.52
CA CYS A 17 3.67 3.87 -0.07
C CYS A 17 2.74 2.76 0.44
N TRP A 18 3.22 1.92 1.36
CA TRP A 18 2.39 0.92 2.01
C TRP A 18 1.32 1.55 2.90
N ALA A 19 0.08 1.08 2.74
CA ALA A 19 -1.06 1.54 3.51
C ALA A 19 -1.29 0.64 4.74
N GLY A 20 -0.32 0.56 5.64
CA GLY A 20 -0.38 -0.37 6.78
C GLY A 20 -1.60 -0.19 7.69
N PHE A 21 -2.11 1.04 7.85
CA PHE A 21 -3.36 1.28 8.58
C PHE A 21 -4.59 0.67 7.90
N PHE A 22 -4.62 0.70 6.56
CA PHE A 22 -5.69 0.11 5.77
C PHE A 22 -5.66 -1.42 5.88
N GLU A 23 -4.46 -2.00 5.84
CA GLU A 23 -4.27 -3.44 6.05
C GLU A 23 -4.75 -3.85 7.45
N HIS A 24 -4.34 -3.11 8.48
CA HIS A 24 -4.77 -3.38 9.85
C HIS A 24 -6.29 -3.27 10.03
N ALA A 25 -6.95 -2.29 9.38
CA ALA A 25 -8.40 -2.18 9.40
C ALA A 25 -9.09 -3.35 8.67
N GLY A 26 -8.47 -3.88 7.61
CA GLY A 26 -8.91 -5.10 6.93
C GLY A 26 -8.78 -6.34 7.81
N GLU A 27 -7.64 -6.50 8.48
CA GLU A 27 -7.39 -7.60 9.43
C GLU A 27 -8.33 -7.56 10.65
N ALA A 28 -8.67 -6.36 11.12
CA ALA A 28 -9.64 -6.15 12.20
C ALA A 28 -11.10 -6.37 11.78
N GLU A 29 -11.35 -6.84 10.54
CA GLU A 29 -12.67 -7.08 9.96
C GLU A 29 -13.61 -5.87 10.09
N TYR A 30 -13.08 -4.67 9.90
CA TYR A 30 -13.86 -3.45 10.04
C TYR A 30 -14.95 -3.39 8.96
N LYS A 31 -16.19 -3.75 9.34
CA LYS A 31 -17.33 -3.93 8.42
C LYS A 31 -17.55 -2.78 7.43
N PRO A 32 -17.52 -1.49 7.84
CA PRO A 32 -17.74 -0.39 6.90
C PRO A 32 -16.71 -0.34 5.77
N LEU A 33 -15.46 -0.76 6.03
CA LEU A 33 -14.41 -0.83 5.03
C LEU A 33 -14.60 -2.02 4.09
N LEU A 34 -14.92 -3.19 4.64
CA LEU A 34 -15.14 -4.41 3.85
C LEU A 34 -16.37 -4.27 2.94
N GLU A 35 -17.46 -3.68 3.44
CA GLU A 35 -18.67 -3.37 2.67
C GLU A 35 -18.38 -2.35 1.56
N LEU A 36 -17.63 -1.29 1.87
CA LEU A 36 -17.25 -0.28 0.87
C LEU A 36 -16.42 -0.87 -0.28
N LEU A 37 -15.54 -1.80 0.03
CA LEU A 37 -14.69 -2.49 -0.95
C LEU A 37 -15.39 -3.68 -1.61
N GLY A 38 -16.54 -4.11 -1.10
CA GLY A 38 -17.27 -5.28 -1.58
C GLY A 38 -16.48 -6.58 -1.44
N VAL A 39 -15.70 -6.72 -0.37
CA VAL A 39 -14.88 -7.92 -0.14
C VAL A 39 -15.80 -9.11 0.20
N PRO A 40 -15.72 -10.22 -0.55
CA PRO A 40 -16.46 -11.45 -0.22
C PRO A 40 -16.06 -12.04 1.14
N GLU A 41 -17.00 -12.72 1.81
CA GLU A 41 -16.79 -13.32 3.14
C GLU A 41 -15.69 -14.40 3.15
N ASP A 42 -15.36 -15.00 2.00
CA ASP A 42 -14.31 -16.00 1.84
C ASP A 42 -12.93 -15.40 1.53
N LYS A 43 -12.80 -14.06 1.55
CA LYS A 43 -11.57 -13.35 1.17
C LYS A 43 -11.12 -12.36 2.23
N ILE A 44 -9.81 -12.11 2.23
CA ILE A 44 -9.15 -11.15 3.10
C ILE A 44 -8.42 -10.09 2.29
N ILE A 45 -8.20 -8.92 2.90
CA ILE A 45 -7.32 -7.90 2.34
C ILE A 45 -5.88 -8.37 2.55
N ALA A 46 -5.20 -8.75 1.46
CA ALA A 46 -3.82 -9.24 1.50
C ALA A 46 -2.77 -8.12 1.57
N GLY A 47 -3.17 -6.87 1.37
CA GLY A 47 -2.30 -5.70 1.43
C GLY A 47 -2.86 -4.50 0.68
N GLY A 48 -2.31 -3.32 0.94
CA GLY A 48 -2.70 -2.07 0.31
C GLY A 48 -1.50 -1.17 0.05
N ILE A 49 -1.41 -0.64 -1.17
CA ILE A 49 -0.41 0.36 -1.54
C ILE A 49 -1.08 1.59 -2.13
N LEU A 50 -0.57 2.77 -1.76
CA LEU A 50 -0.88 4.04 -2.39
C LEU A 50 0.10 4.24 -3.54
N MET A 51 -0.39 4.58 -4.73
CA MET A 51 0.43 4.78 -5.93
C MET A 51 0.06 6.10 -6.61
N GLY A 52 1.05 6.85 -7.06
CA GLY A 52 0.83 8.08 -7.81
C GLY A 52 2.10 8.82 -8.19
N TYR A 53 1.95 9.97 -8.85
CA TYR A 53 3.09 10.82 -9.20
C TYR A 53 3.59 11.59 -7.97
N PRO A 54 4.85 11.43 -7.56
CA PRO A 54 5.37 12.09 -6.37
C PRO A 54 5.51 13.59 -6.62
N LYS A 55 4.78 14.40 -5.84
CA LYS A 55 4.90 15.88 -5.87
C LYS A 55 6.27 16.35 -5.36
N VAL A 56 6.87 15.60 -4.43
CA VAL A 56 8.16 15.91 -3.81
C VAL A 56 9.09 14.72 -4.03
N ARG A 57 10.29 14.99 -4.54
CA ARG A 57 11.37 14.00 -4.62
C ARG A 57 12.38 14.29 -3.51
N TYR A 58 12.49 13.36 -2.57
CA TYR A 58 13.50 13.42 -1.54
C TYR A 58 14.87 13.07 -2.15
N ARG A 59 15.87 13.93 -1.93
CA ARG A 59 17.24 13.71 -2.45
C ARG A 59 18.04 12.72 -1.62
N ASN A 60 17.76 12.64 -0.32
CA ASN A 60 18.50 11.83 0.62
C ASN A 60 17.62 10.67 1.08
N ILE A 61 18.20 9.47 1.08
CA ILE A 61 17.60 8.33 1.78
C ILE A 61 17.88 8.47 3.28
N VAL A 62 16.92 8.09 4.11
CA VAL A 62 17.16 8.01 5.56
C VAL A 62 18.11 6.86 5.85
N GLU A 63 19.06 7.07 6.76
CA GLU A 63 19.92 5.98 7.22
C GLU A 63 19.09 4.87 7.86
N ARG A 64 19.43 3.63 7.55
CA ARG A 64 18.84 2.44 8.18
C ARG A 64 19.89 1.80 9.09
N GLN A 65 19.42 1.08 10.10
CA GLN A 65 20.31 0.25 10.91
C GLN A 65 20.98 -0.80 10.02
N PRO A 66 22.32 -0.99 10.17
CA PRO A 66 23.05 -2.04 9.46
C PRO A 66 22.59 -3.44 9.85
#